data_AF-A0A8H5HV61-F1
#
_entry.id   AF-A0A8H5HV61-F1
#
_cell.length_a   1.000
_cell.length_b   1.000
_cell.length_c   1.000
_cell.angle_alpha   90.00
_cell.angle_beta   90.00
_cell.angle_gamma   90.00
#
_symmetry.space_group_name_H-M   'P 1'
#
loop_
_entity.id
_entity.type
_entity.pdbx_description
1 polymer ?
#
loop_
_entity_poly.entity_id
_entity_poly.type
_entity_poly.pdbx_seq_one_letter_code
_entity_poly.pdbx_strand_id
1 'polypeptide(L)'
;MLADQGQAILCMIHQPSSLLFKSFDRLLLLETGGETVYFGDISADSHIIRDYFALNGAICPSNVNPTEFMLEAIGAGVSPRIGNRDWKDIWLDSPECAKVRREIDDIKARGLARA
;
A
#
# COMPACT_ATOMS: atom_id res chain seq x y z
N MET A 1 -11.92 -19.02 0.52
CA MET A 1 -10.44 -18.96 0.46
C MET A 1 -9.86 -19.32 1.83
N LEU A 2 -8.59 -19.71 1.93
CA LEU A 2 -7.94 -19.99 3.24
C LEU A 2 -7.99 -18.76 4.17
N ALA A 3 -8.05 -17.56 3.60
CA ALA A 3 -8.29 -16.30 4.33
C ALA A 3 -9.61 -16.28 5.11
N ASP A 4 -10.69 -16.83 4.54
CA ASP A 4 -12.01 -16.93 5.19
C ASP A 4 -12.01 -17.90 6.38
N GLN A 5 -10.96 -18.73 6.51
CA GLN A 5 -10.77 -19.63 7.64
C GLN A 5 -9.86 -19.04 8.72
N GLY A 6 -9.62 -17.72 8.69
CA GLY A 6 -8.86 -17.01 9.72
C GLY A 6 -7.35 -17.17 9.60
N GLN A 7 -6.84 -17.66 8.47
CA GLN A 7 -5.40 -17.72 8.20
C GLN A 7 -4.93 -16.45 7.49
N ALA A 8 -3.88 -15.83 8.02
CA ALA A 8 -3.21 -14.72 7.34
C ALA A 8 -2.44 -15.24 6.11
N ILE A 9 -2.66 -14.63 4.95
CA ILE A 9 -1.96 -14.95 3.71
C ILE A 9 -1.08 -13.76 3.34
N LEU A 10 0.22 -14.02 3.17
CA LEU A 10 1.18 -13.05 2.64
C LEU A 10 1.69 -13.57 1.30
N CYS A 11 1.55 -12.78 0.25
CA CYS A 11 2.11 -13.09 -1.06
C CYS A 11 2.77 -11.85 -1.67
N MET A 12 3.80 -12.09 -2.47
CA MET A 12 4.45 -11.06 -3.29
C MET A 12 3.95 -11.22 -4.73
N ILE A 13 3.45 -10.14 -5.32
CA ILE A 13 2.95 -10.14 -6.70
C ILE A 13 3.74 -9.11 -7.50
N HIS A 14 4.43 -9.58 -8.53
CA HIS A 14 5.25 -8.70 -9.36
C HIS A 14 4.45 -7.91 -10.40
N GLN A 15 3.30 -8.45 -10.85
CA GLN A 15 2.39 -7.79 -11.79
C GLN A 15 0.94 -8.23 -11.53
N PRO A 16 0.26 -7.66 -10.51
CA PRO A 16 -1.11 -8.05 -10.23
C PRO A 16 -2.03 -7.59 -11.35
N SER A 17 -2.83 -8.50 -11.88
CA SER A 17 -3.99 -8.11 -12.67
C SER A 17 -4.94 -7.30 -11.78
N SER A 18 -5.65 -6.32 -12.34
CA SER A 18 -6.58 -5.48 -11.57
C SER A 18 -7.63 -6.30 -10.82
N LEU A 19 -7.99 -7.47 -11.33
CA LEU A 19 -8.91 -8.41 -10.68
C LEU A 19 -8.30 -9.03 -9.41
N LEU A 20 -7.03 -9.45 -9.46
CA LEU A 20 -6.33 -9.97 -8.29
C LEU A 20 -6.08 -8.87 -7.27
N PHE A 21 -5.77 -7.66 -7.71
CA PHE A 21 -5.57 -6.52 -6.83
C PHE A 21 -6.82 -6.22 -5.97
N LYS A 22 -8.02 -6.36 -6.55
CA LYS A 22 -9.30 -6.21 -5.83
C LYS A 22 -9.62 -7.36 -4.85
N SER A 23 -8.90 -8.47 -4.93
CA SER A 23 -9.11 -9.63 -4.04
C SER A 23 -8.34 -9.56 -2.72
N PHE A 24 -7.47 -8.56 -2.55
CA PHE A 24 -6.71 -8.35 -1.31
C PHE A 24 -7.34 -7.26 -0.46
N ASP A 25 -7.44 -7.52 0.84
CA ASP A 25 -7.95 -6.55 1.81
C ASP A 25 -6.96 -5.41 2.05
N ARG A 26 -5.66 -5.74 2.10
CA ARG A 26 -4.57 -4.81 2.38
C ARG A 26 -3.42 -4.93 1.40
N LEU A 27 -2.82 -3.80 1.07
CA LEU A 27 -1.60 -3.71 0.28
C LEU A 27 -0.45 -3.23 1.15
N LEU A 28 0.69 -3.93 1.08
CA LEU A 28 1.99 -3.41 1.48
C LEU A 28 2.80 -3.10 0.22
N LEU A 29 3.05 -1.82 -0.03
CA LEU A 29 3.85 -1.35 -1.14
C LEU A 29 5.22 -0.90 -0.63
N LEU A 30 6.26 -1.47 -1.22
CA LEU A 30 7.66 -1.18 -0.89
C LEU A 30 8.37 -0.56 -2.10
N GLU A 31 9.22 0.42 -1.86
CA GLU A 31 10.16 0.92 -2.86
C GLU A 31 11.48 0.14 -2.83
N THR A 32 12.33 0.43 -3.83
CA THR A 32 13.69 -0.11 -3.89
C THR A 32 14.44 0.18 -2.60
N GLY A 33 15.02 -0.85 -1.99
CA GLY A 33 15.63 -0.76 -0.66
C GLY A 33 14.75 -1.30 0.47
N GLY A 34 13.51 -1.73 0.17
CA GLY A 34 12.62 -2.35 1.16
C GLY A 34 11.91 -1.36 2.07
N GLU A 35 11.94 -0.08 1.73
CA GLU A 35 11.29 0.98 2.49
C GLU A 35 9.79 1.03 2.15
N THR A 36 8.97 1.31 3.16
CA THR A 36 7.50 1.31 2.99
C THR A 36 7.03 2.60 2.38
N VAL A 37 6.25 2.50 1.30
CA VAL A 37 5.60 3.63 0.64
C VAL A 37 4.13 3.74 1.02
N TYR A 38 3.47 2.60 1.18
CA TYR A 38 2.06 2.53 1.57
C TYR A 38 1.77 1.20 2.25
N PHE A 39 1.04 1.26 3.37
CA PHE A 39 0.42 0.07 3.96
C PHE A 39 -1.01 0.38 4.38
N GLY A 40 -1.99 -0.25 3.74
CA GLY A 40 -3.37 0.07 4.05
C GLY A 40 -4.37 -0.69 3.18
N ASP A 41 -5.63 -0.37 3.39
CA ASP A 41 -6.74 -1.06 2.74
C ASP A 41 -6.79 -0.75 1.24
N ILE A 42 -7.10 -1.76 0.45
CA ILE A 42 -7.36 -1.60 -0.98
C ILE A 42 -8.87 -1.46 -1.13
N SER A 43 -9.37 -0.24 -1.28
CA SER A 43 -10.79 -0.07 -1.64
C SER A 43 -11.11 -0.79 -2.95
N ALA A 44 -12.35 -1.25 -3.14
CA ALA A 44 -12.79 -1.98 -4.33
C ALA A 44 -12.50 -1.29 -5.68
N ASP A 45 -12.33 0.04 -5.67
CA ASP A 45 -12.01 0.87 -6.84
C ASP A 45 -10.61 1.51 -6.79
N SER A 46 -9.77 1.09 -5.84
CA SER A 46 -8.42 1.65 -5.63
C SER A 46 -8.40 3.16 -5.39
N HIS A 47 -9.51 3.77 -4.97
CA HIS A 47 -9.59 5.23 -4.77
C HIS A 47 -8.70 5.68 -3.61
N ILE A 48 -8.69 4.96 -2.47
CA ILE A 48 -7.90 5.33 -1.28
C ILE A 48 -6.42 5.50 -1.64
N ILE A 49 -5.86 4.51 -2.33
CA ILE A 49 -4.46 4.54 -2.72
C ILE A 49 -4.22 5.58 -3.84
N ARG A 50 -5.15 5.74 -4.80
CA ARG A 50 -5.03 6.80 -5.82
C ARG A 50 -5.02 8.19 -5.20
N ASP A 51 -5.86 8.43 -4.19
CA ASP A 51 -5.95 9.69 -3.47
C ASP A 51 -4.67 9.95 -2.68
N TYR A 52 -4.12 8.92 -2.03
CA TYR A 52 -2.82 9.02 -1.35
C TYR A 52 -1.70 9.42 -2.32
N PHE A 53 -1.60 8.78 -3.48
CA PHE A 53 -0.60 9.14 -4.49
C PHE A 53 -0.86 10.54 -5.07
N ALA A 54 -2.11 10.89 -5.35
CA ALA A 54 -2.49 12.18 -5.90
C ALA A 54 -2.20 13.35 -4.95
N LEU A 55 -2.47 13.19 -3.64
CA LEU A 55 -2.16 14.17 -2.60
C LEU A 55 -0.66 14.46 -2.50
N ASN A 56 0.17 13.47 -2.85
CA ASN A 56 1.62 13.56 -2.84
C ASN A 56 2.22 13.90 -4.23
N GLY A 57 1.38 14.31 -5.19
CA GLY A 57 1.80 14.82 -6.50
C GLY A 57 1.83 13.78 -7.63
N ALA A 58 1.47 12.52 -7.38
CA ALA A 58 1.39 11.46 -8.38
C ALA A 58 -0.07 11.19 -8.76
N ILE A 59 -0.60 11.98 -9.71
CA ILE A 59 -1.98 11.87 -10.16
C ILE A 59 -2.10 10.76 -11.20
N CYS A 60 -2.79 9.67 -10.84
CA CYS A 60 -3.05 8.55 -11.74
C CYS A 60 -4.12 8.91 -12.79
N PRO A 61 -3.81 8.84 -14.11
CA PRO A 61 -4.79 9.00 -15.17
C PRO A 61 -5.90 7.95 -15.10
N SER A 62 -7.12 8.32 -15.50
CA SER A 62 -8.29 7.42 -15.45
C SER A 62 -8.24 6.25 -16.43
N ASN A 63 -7.37 6.31 -17.43
CA ASN A 63 -7.20 5.31 -18.49
C ASN A 63 -5.99 4.37 -18.24
N VAL A 64 -5.30 4.52 -17.11
CA VAL A 64 -4.13 3.71 -16.76
C VAL A 64 -4.49 2.78 -15.60
N ASN A 65 -3.91 1.57 -15.61
CA ASN A 65 -4.07 0.65 -14.49
C ASN A 65 -3.43 1.27 -13.24
N PRO A 66 -4.19 1.52 -12.16
CA PRO A 66 -3.68 2.20 -10.97
C PRO A 66 -2.48 1.47 -10.35
N THR A 67 -2.47 0.13 -10.37
CA THR A 67 -1.37 -0.63 -9.78
C THR A 67 -0.07 -0.47 -10.55
N GLU A 68 -0.13 -0.43 -11.87
CA GLU A 68 1.04 -0.21 -12.73
C GLU A 68 1.58 1.21 -12.55
N PHE A 69 0.69 2.21 -12.57
CA PHE A 69 1.05 3.60 -12.32
C PHE A 69 1.74 3.79 -10.97
N MET A 70 1.26 3.13 -9.90
CA MET A 70 1.88 3.23 -8.57
C MET A 70 3.30 2.66 -8.56
N LEU A 71 3.54 1.53 -9.22
CA LEU A 71 4.88 0.94 -9.35
C LEU A 71 5.82 1.86 -10.12
N GLU A 72 5.34 2.51 -11.17
CA GLU A 72 6.11 3.52 -11.90
C GLU A 72 6.37 4.77 -11.06
N ALA A 73 5.36 5.26 -10.32
CA ALA A 73 5.46 6.47 -9.50
C ALA A 73 6.51 6.34 -8.39
N ILE A 74 6.70 5.14 -7.84
CA ILE A 74 7.73 4.85 -6.82
C ILE A 74 9.10 4.51 -7.45
N GLY A 75 9.23 4.51 -8.77
CA GLY A 75 10.48 4.20 -9.45
C GLY A 75 10.84 2.71 -9.48
N ALA A 76 9.85 1.81 -9.34
CA ALA A 76 10.04 0.36 -9.53
C ALA A 76 10.00 -0.04 -11.03
N GLY A 77 9.65 0.89 -11.92
CA GLY A 77 9.63 0.70 -13.37
C GLY A 77 10.84 1.33 -14.09
N VAL A 78 10.72 1.47 -15.41
CA VAL A 78 11.72 2.16 -16.27
C VAL A 78 11.61 3.69 -16.20
N SER A 79 10.50 4.19 -15.66
CA SER A 79 10.20 5.61 -15.56
C SER A 79 10.90 6.26 -14.36
N PRO A 80 11.36 7.52 -14.49
CA PRO A 80 11.88 8.26 -13.35
C PRO A 80 10.76 8.45 -12.33
N ARG A 81 11.14 8.31 -11.07
CA ARG A 81 10.27 8.46 -9.92
C ARG A 81 9.52 9.81 -9.96
N ILE A 82 8.25 9.79 -9.57
CA ILE A 82 7.41 10.99 -9.53
C ILE A 82 7.47 11.63 -8.13
N GLY A 83 7.69 12.95 -8.08
CA GLY A 83 7.73 13.74 -6.86
C GLY A 83 9.15 14.17 -6.46
N ASN A 84 9.23 15.23 -5.65
CA ASN A 84 10.50 15.85 -5.22
C ASN A 84 10.98 15.38 -3.83
N ARG A 85 10.25 14.48 -3.16
CA ARG A 85 10.50 14.07 -1.78
C ARG A 85 10.38 12.57 -1.66
N ASP A 86 11.27 11.90 -0.91
CA ASP A 86 11.28 10.45 -0.66
C ASP A 86 9.93 9.87 -0.20
N TRP A 87 9.53 8.75 -0.83
CA TRP A 87 8.22 8.13 -0.60
C TRP A 87 8.17 7.50 0.79
N LYS A 88 9.31 6.97 1.26
CA LYS A 88 9.57 6.68 2.67
C LYS A 88 9.20 7.84 3.59
N ASP A 89 9.71 9.04 3.33
CA ASP A 89 9.49 10.20 4.21
C ASP A 89 8.03 10.66 4.16
N ILE A 90 7.44 10.64 2.97
CA ILE A 90 6.01 10.88 2.77
C ILE A 90 5.19 9.89 3.62
N TRP A 91 5.52 8.61 3.54
CA TRP A 91 4.85 7.57 4.33
C TRP A 91 5.03 7.78 5.83
N LEU A 92 6.25 8.05 6.30
CA LEU A 92 6.52 8.24 7.73
C LEU A 92 5.78 9.45 8.33
N ASP A 93 5.59 10.51 7.56
CA ASP A 93 4.84 11.70 7.98
C ASP A 93 3.33 11.57 7.77
N SER A 94 2.89 10.53 7.06
CA SER A 94 1.49 10.36 6.66
C SER A 94 0.58 10.01 7.84
N PRO A 95 -0.66 10.51 7.87
CA PRO A 95 -1.65 10.07 8.86
C PRO A 95 -1.97 8.57 8.75
N GLU A 96 -1.81 7.98 7.56
CA GLU A 96 -1.96 6.56 7.28
C GLU A 96 -0.95 5.73 8.08
N CYS A 97 0.33 6.11 8.08
CA CYS A 97 1.36 5.43 8.88
C CYS A 97 1.10 5.56 10.38
N ALA A 98 0.66 6.73 10.84
CA ALA A 98 0.26 6.92 12.24
C ALA A 98 -0.96 6.07 12.65
N LYS A 99 -1.89 5.80 11.72
CA LYS A 99 -3.01 4.89 11.94
C LYS A 99 -2.54 3.44 12.02
N VAL A 100 -1.70 3.00 11.08
CA VAL A 100 -1.12 1.65 11.07
C VAL A 100 -0.35 1.36 12.35
N ARG A 101 0.49 2.29 12.81
CA ARG A 101 1.26 2.12 14.06
C ARG A 101 0.33 1.92 15.27
N ARG A 102 -0.74 2.72 15.36
CA ARG A 102 -1.76 2.55 16.39
C ARG A 102 -2.43 1.18 16.33
N GLU A 103 -2.81 0.71 15.14
CA GLU A 103 -3.38 -0.62 14.97
C GLU A 103 -2.41 -1.73 15.41
N ILE A 104 -1.13 -1.61 15.09
CA ILE A 104 -0.09 -2.56 15.51
C ILE A 104 0.03 -2.57 17.05
N ASP A 105 0.03 -1.41 17.69
CA ASP A 105 0.14 -1.31 19.14
C ASP A 105 -1.11 -1.87 19.83
N ASP A 106 -2.30 -1.65 19.27
CA ASP A 106 -3.55 -2.26 19.74
C ASP A 106 -3.52 -3.80 19.60
N ILE A 107 -2.99 -4.33 18.50
CA ILE A 107 -2.82 -5.78 18.29
C ILE A 107 -1.88 -6.35 19.34
N LYS A 108 -0.74 -5.69 19.59
CA LYS A 108 0.21 -6.11 20.63
C LYS A 108 -0.45 -6.11 22.00
N ALA A 109 -1.16 -5.04 22.36
CA ALA A 109 -1.85 -4.93 23.64
C ALA A 109 -2.90 -6.04 23.83
N ARG A 110 -3.70 -6.34 22.79
CA ARG A 110 -4.65 -7.46 22.80
C ARG A 110 -3.97 -8.82 22.91
N GLY A 111 -2.82 -9.00 22.26
CA GLY A 111 -2.03 -10.24 22.35
C GLY A 111 -1.48 -10.48 23.75
N LEU A 112 -0.95 -9.43 24.39
CA LEU A 112 -0.47 -9.45 25.77
C LEU A 112 -1.59 -9.69 26.80
N ALA A 113 -2.80 -9.16 26.56
CA ALA A 113 -3.95 -9.40 27.43
C ALA A 113 -4.54 -10.83 27.32
N ARG A 114 -4.10 -11.62 26.34
CA ARG A 114 -4.51 -13.01 26.11
C ARG A 114 -3.43 -14.03 26.51
N ALA A 115 -2.26 -13.57 26.96
CA ALA A 115 -1.14 -14.37 27.45
C ALA A 115 -1.15 -14.43 28.98
#